data_AF-A0A7Y6TWV6-F1
#
_entry.id   AF-A0A7Y6TWV6-F1
#
_cell.length_a   1.000
_cell.length_b   1.000
_cell.length_c   1.000
_cell.angle_alpha   90.00
_cell.angle_beta   90.00
_cell.angle_gamma   90.00
#
_symmetry.space_group_name_H-M   'P 1'
#
loop_
_entity.id
_entity.type
_entity.pdbx_description
1 polymer ?
#
loop_
_entity_poly.entity_id
_entity_poly.type
_entity_poly.pdbx_seq_one_letter_code
_entity_poly.pdbx_strand_id
1 'polypeptide(L)'
;MTRLFSTLAAVAFAAASPLASAGILGTPVEGFISFNGGSTNYFNSSNGFVPGGCQNSGTGSTTVTVVNPGAEFCFADGLNTDTANFTDNTLTYTDVSGGGTASTLLRFTFAPGLVTGVLELSDNFLNGGATASFAGNVLTINIATFNPAGSYSASYSLLSAPAAVPEPSTLALLGAVGVAAAAVARRRRAGKPG
;
A
#
# COMPACT_ATOMS: atom_id res chain seq x y z
N MET A 1 19.21 64.18 14.35
CA MET A 1 18.88 63.15 15.36
C MET A 1 17.38 62.88 15.28
N THR A 2 16.79 61.69 15.20
CA THR A 2 17.19 60.30 15.03
C THR A 2 15.85 59.61 14.73
N ARG A 3 15.69 58.86 13.62
CA ARG A 3 14.49 58.04 13.41
C ARG A 3 14.93 56.61 13.12
N LEU A 4 14.95 55.79 14.17
CA LEU A 4 15.08 54.34 14.06
C LEU A 4 13.74 53.75 13.60
N PHE A 5 13.72 53.16 12.41
CA PHE A 5 12.70 52.20 12.00
C PHE A 5 13.18 50.80 12.38
N SER A 6 12.55 50.18 13.37
CA SER A 6 12.80 48.78 13.72
C SER A 6 11.79 47.89 13.01
N THR A 7 12.23 47.24 11.93
CA THR A 7 11.48 46.19 11.22
C THR A 7 11.77 44.86 11.88
N LEU A 8 10.79 44.29 12.58
CA LEU A 8 10.87 42.93 13.12
C LEU A 8 10.47 41.95 12.01
N ALA A 9 11.45 41.29 11.38
CA ALA A 9 11.18 40.20 10.45
C ALA A 9 11.02 38.89 11.24
N ALA A 10 9.80 38.38 11.33
CA ALA A 10 9.54 37.05 11.86
C ALA A 10 9.81 36.02 10.74
N VAL A 11 10.90 35.27 10.85
CA VAL A 11 11.19 34.13 9.98
C VAL A 11 10.45 32.93 10.56
N ALA A 12 9.34 32.54 9.95
CA ALA A 12 8.67 31.29 10.25
C ALA A 12 9.40 30.15 9.52
N PHE A 13 10.14 29.33 10.27
CA PHE A 13 10.66 28.05 9.77
C PHE A 13 9.47 27.07 9.67
N ALA A 14 9.00 26.81 8.46
CA ALA A 14 8.11 25.70 8.19
C ALA A 14 8.93 24.40 8.28
N ALA A 15 8.82 23.69 9.41
CA ALA A 15 9.33 22.33 9.51
C ALA A 15 8.51 21.45 8.56
N ALA A 16 9.13 20.97 7.48
CA ALA A 16 8.52 19.98 6.59
C ALA A 16 8.35 18.68 7.38
N SER A 17 7.12 18.35 7.76
CA SER A 17 6.81 17.03 8.30
C SER A 17 7.02 15.98 7.21
N PRO A 18 7.64 14.82 7.50
CA PRO A 18 7.69 13.74 6.54
C PRO A 18 6.25 13.34 6.17
N LEU A 19 6.00 13.15 4.88
CA LEU A 19 4.75 12.58 4.41
C LEU A 19 4.62 11.20 5.06
N ALA A 20 3.65 11.02 5.95
CA ALA A 20 3.32 9.68 6.44
C ALA A 20 2.86 8.86 5.23
N SER A 21 3.33 7.63 5.05
CA SER A 21 2.72 6.70 4.08
C SER A 21 1.83 5.77 4.88
N ALA A 22 0.55 5.70 4.53
CA ALA A 22 -0.32 4.68 5.10
C ALA A 22 -0.02 3.37 4.36
N GLY A 23 0.54 2.39 5.05
CA GLY A 23 0.68 1.05 4.49
C GLY A 23 -0.66 0.37 4.27
N ILE A 24 -0.65 -0.82 3.68
CA ILE A 24 -1.88 -1.53 3.31
C ILE A 24 -2.47 -2.37 4.46
N LEU A 25 -1.87 -2.35 5.65
CA LEU A 25 -2.41 -3.08 6.81
C LEU A 25 -3.84 -2.61 7.14
N GLY A 26 -4.73 -3.57 7.39
CA GLY A 26 -6.13 -3.30 7.70
C GLY A 26 -6.98 -2.92 6.49
N THR A 27 -6.42 -2.90 5.28
CA THR A 27 -7.18 -2.61 4.05
C THR A 27 -7.66 -3.91 3.39
N PRO A 28 -8.82 -3.89 2.71
CA PRO A 28 -9.28 -5.03 1.94
C PRO A 28 -8.50 -5.15 0.63
N VAL A 29 -8.07 -6.36 0.31
CA VAL A 29 -7.49 -6.74 -0.98
C VAL A 29 -8.31 -7.89 -1.55
N GLU A 30 -8.72 -7.77 -2.81
CA GLU A 30 -9.34 -8.88 -3.54
C GLU A 30 -8.25 -9.65 -4.28
N GLY A 31 -8.21 -10.97 -4.11
CA GLY A 31 -7.23 -11.86 -4.71
C GLY A 31 -7.85 -12.77 -5.76
N PHE A 32 -7.06 -13.03 -6.79
CA PHE A 32 -7.37 -13.95 -7.86
C PHE A 32 -6.13 -14.77 -8.23
N ILE A 33 -6.28 -16.08 -8.37
CA ILE A 33 -5.28 -16.97 -8.97
C ILE A 33 -5.96 -17.87 -9.99
N SER A 34 -5.31 -18.07 -11.13
CA SER A 34 -5.74 -18.99 -12.18
C SER A 34 -4.54 -19.67 -12.83
N PHE A 35 -4.77 -20.84 -13.41
CA PHE A 35 -3.74 -21.66 -14.04
C PHE A 35 -4.06 -21.89 -15.52
N ASN A 36 -3.02 -21.98 -16.35
CA ASN A 36 -3.09 -22.27 -17.79
C ASN A 36 -4.03 -21.34 -18.58
N GLY A 37 -4.12 -20.07 -18.18
CA GLY A 37 -5.00 -19.08 -18.82
C GLY A 37 -6.51 -19.31 -18.57
N GLY A 38 -6.86 -20.16 -17.60
CA GLY A 38 -8.24 -20.37 -17.18
C GLY A 38 -8.86 -19.12 -16.54
N SER A 39 -10.20 -19.12 -16.40
CA SER A 39 -10.95 -18.02 -15.78
C SER A 39 -11.40 -18.31 -14.34
N THR A 40 -11.17 -19.52 -13.84
CA THR A 40 -11.56 -19.92 -12.48
C THR A 40 -10.62 -19.27 -11.46
N ASN A 41 -11.19 -18.58 -10.48
CA ASN A 41 -10.44 -18.04 -9.35
C ASN A 41 -10.24 -19.12 -8.27
N TYR A 42 -9.06 -19.73 -8.19
CA TYR A 42 -8.82 -20.76 -7.18
C TYR A 42 -8.57 -20.22 -5.76
N PHE A 43 -8.46 -18.89 -5.59
CA PHE A 43 -8.53 -18.26 -4.26
C PHE A 43 -9.95 -18.11 -3.74
N ASN A 44 -10.98 -18.34 -4.57
CA ASN A 44 -12.35 -18.45 -4.09
C ASN A 44 -12.53 -19.80 -3.38
N SER A 45 -12.77 -19.76 -2.06
CA SER A 45 -12.94 -20.98 -1.25
C SER A 45 -14.08 -21.89 -1.70
N SER A 46 -15.10 -21.37 -2.39
CA SER A 46 -16.17 -22.19 -2.96
C SER A 46 -15.71 -23.16 -4.04
N ASN A 47 -14.50 -22.96 -4.60
CA ASN A 47 -13.89 -23.89 -5.55
C ASN A 47 -13.19 -25.08 -4.87
N GLY A 48 -13.08 -25.09 -3.52
CA GLY A 48 -12.62 -26.25 -2.76
C GLY A 48 -11.10 -26.41 -2.62
N PHE A 49 -10.31 -25.43 -3.06
CA PHE A 49 -8.84 -25.49 -3.02
C PHE A 49 -8.20 -24.57 -1.98
N VAL A 50 -9.00 -23.84 -1.20
CA VAL A 50 -8.48 -22.98 -0.14
C VAL A 50 -8.39 -23.79 1.16
N PRO A 51 -7.18 -24.07 1.68
CA PRO A 51 -7.03 -24.81 2.92
C PRO A 51 -7.54 -24.01 4.12
N GLY A 52 -7.92 -24.72 5.19
CA GLY A 52 -8.28 -24.07 6.46
C GLY A 52 -7.08 -23.36 7.10
N GLY A 53 -7.33 -22.22 7.75
CA GLY A 53 -6.31 -21.41 8.41
C GLY A 53 -5.82 -20.19 7.62
N CYS A 54 -6.23 -20.06 6.37
CA CYS A 54 -5.95 -18.89 5.53
C CYS A 54 -7.09 -17.87 5.59
N GLN A 55 -6.79 -16.57 5.41
CA GLN A 55 -7.82 -15.53 5.54
C GLN A 55 -8.90 -15.64 4.45
N ASN A 56 -8.58 -16.19 3.28
CA ASN A 56 -9.55 -16.47 2.23
C ASN A 56 -10.36 -17.78 2.44
N SER A 57 -10.28 -18.44 3.59
CA SER A 57 -10.99 -19.72 3.82
C SER A 57 -12.49 -19.55 4.14
N GLY A 58 -12.99 -18.33 4.33
CA GLY A 58 -14.41 -18.06 4.51
C GLY A 58 -15.22 -18.38 3.25
N THR A 59 -16.46 -18.88 3.37
CA THR A 59 -17.29 -19.32 2.23
C THR A 59 -17.40 -18.27 1.12
N GLY A 60 -16.95 -18.61 -0.08
CA GLY A 60 -17.01 -17.71 -1.25
C GLY A 60 -16.04 -16.53 -1.18
N SER A 61 -15.13 -16.50 -0.21
CA SER A 61 -14.24 -15.37 0.02
C SER A 61 -13.21 -15.23 -1.11
N THR A 62 -13.18 -14.05 -1.71
CA THR A 62 -12.10 -13.59 -2.61
C THR A 62 -11.44 -12.33 -2.10
N THR A 63 -11.93 -11.76 -1.00
CA THR A 63 -11.45 -10.50 -0.42
C THR A 63 -11.05 -10.74 1.02
N VAL A 64 -9.85 -10.30 1.38
CA VAL A 64 -9.30 -10.44 2.72
C VAL A 64 -8.81 -9.11 3.23
N THR A 65 -8.87 -8.90 4.54
CA THR A 65 -8.23 -7.76 5.18
C THR A 65 -6.77 -8.12 5.43
N VAL A 66 -5.85 -7.28 4.96
CA VAL A 66 -4.40 -7.49 5.15
C VAL A 66 -4.05 -7.40 6.63
N VAL A 67 -3.36 -8.42 7.16
CA VAL A 67 -2.95 -8.49 8.57
C VAL A 67 -1.51 -8.98 8.66
N ASN A 68 -0.70 -8.37 9.52
CA ASN A 68 0.69 -8.80 9.70
C ASN A 68 0.93 -9.25 11.16
N PRO A 69 1.32 -10.51 11.41
CA PRO A 69 1.52 -11.60 10.43
C PRO A 69 0.19 -12.25 9.99
N GLY A 70 0.15 -12.77 8.76
CA GLY A 70 -0.99 -13.49 8.22
C GLY A 70 -0.63 -14.23 6.93
N ALA A 71 -1.37 -15.32 6.65
CA ALA A 71 -1.44 -15.89 5.31
C ALA A 71 -2.76 -15.46 4.69
N GLU A 72 -2.73 -14.41 3.86
CA GLU A 72 -3.93 -13.80 3.30
C GLU A 72 -4.62 -14.71 2.31
N PHE A 73 -3.90 -15.15 1.28
CA PHE A 73 -4.44 -16.04 0.25
C PHE A 73 -3.65 -17.33 0.19
N CYS A 74 -4.37 -18.44 0.20
CA CYS A 74 -3.80 -19.75 0.00
C CYS A 74 -4.56 -20.53 -1.06
N PHE A 75 -3.84 -21.44 -1.71
CA PHE A 75 -4.34 -22.50 -2.56
C PHE A 75 -3.56 -23.78 -2.29
N ALA A 76 -4.23 -24.93 -2.32
CA ALA A 76 -3.60 -26.24 -2.28
C ALA A 76 -4.44 -27.29 -3.02
N ASP A 77 -3.82 -28.09 -3.88
CA ASP A 77 -4.45 -29.20 -4.61
C ASP A 77 -3.86 -30.58 -4.25
N GLY A 78 -2.97 -30.63 -3.26
CA GLY A 78 -2.27 -31.83 -2.80
C GLY A 78 -0.94 -32.09 -3.51
N LEU A 79 -0.68 -31.44 -4.65
CA LEU A 79 0.61 -31.47 -5.35
C LEU A 79 1.33 -30.13 -5.30
N ASN A 80 0.57 -29.03 -5.28
CA ASN A 80 1.07 -27.67 -5.23
C ASN A 80 0.43 -26.93 -4.06
N THR A 81 1.16 -25.99 -3.49
CA THR A 81 0.66 -25.05 -2.49
C THR A 81 1.15 -23.66 -2.84
N ASP A 82 0.21 -22.75 -3.00
CA ASP A 82 0.48 -21.34 -3.28
C ASP A 82 0.04 -20.49 -2.10
N THR A 83 0.88 -19.55 -1.71
CA THR A 83 0.56 -18.56 -0.69
C THR A 83 0.94 -17.17 -1.15
N ALA A 84 0.06 -16.20 -0.90
CA ALA A 84 0.34 -14.79 -1.11
C ALA A 84 0.12 -14.05 0.21
N ASN A 85 1.22 -13.54 0.77
CA ASN A 85 1.26 -12.96 2.10
C ASN A 85 1.65 -11.48 2.01
N PHE A 86 0.86 -10.63 2.65
CA PHE A 86 1.09 -9.19 2.69
C PHE A 86 1.68 -8.79 4.05
N THR A 87 2.82 -8.10 4.03
CA THR A 87 3.48 -7.58 5.23
C THR A 87 3.72 -6.09 5.07
N ASP A 88 2.79 -5.29 5.60
CA ASP A 88 2.77 -3.85 5.38
C ASP A 88 2.84 -3.57 3.86
N ASN A 89 3.84 -2.85 3.37
CA ASN A 89 4.01 -2.55 1.94
C ASN A 89 4.73 -3.65 1.13
N THR A 90 4.72 -4.90 1.57
CA THR A 90 5.38 -6.01 0.85
C THR A 90 4.38 -7.11 0.55
N LEU A 91 4.43 -7.65 -0.65
CA LEU A 91 3.79 -8.92 -1.01
C LEU A 91 4.88 -9.96 -1.21
N THR A 92 4.73 -11.12 -0.55
CA THR A 92 5.53 -12.31 -0.84
C THR A 92 4.60 -13.39 -1.38
N TYR A 93 4.85 -13.81 -2.61
CA TYR A 93 4.24 -14.99 -3.19
C TYR A 93 5.19 -16.19 -3.01
N THR A 94 4.63 -17.35 -2.65
CA THR A 94 5.38 -18.62 -2.56
C THR A 94 4.60 -19.71 -3.24
N ASP A 95 5.27 -20.47 -4.10
CA ASP A 95 4.80 -21.72 -4.71
C ASP A 95 5.67 -22.87 -4.13
N VAL A 96 5.03 -23.88 -3.56
CA VAL A 96 5.67 -25.15 -3.21
C VAL A 96 5.07 -26.21 -4.13
N SER A 97 5.84 -26.61 -5.13
CA SER A 97 5.41 -27.55 -6.16
C SER A 97 6.05 -28.92 -6.01
N GLY A 98 5.22 -29.97 -6.08
CA GLY A 98 5.65 -31.37 -6.09
C GLY A 98 6.02 -31.92 -7.47
N GLY A 99 5.81 -31.16 -8.56
CA GLY A 99 6.03 -31.65 -9.94
C GLY A 99 6.35 -30.58 -10.99
N GLY A 100 6.56 -29.34 -10.59
CA GLY A 100 6.54 -28.17 -11.45
C GLY A 100 5.16 -27.50 -11.47
N THR A 101 5.10 -26.25 -11.92
CA THR A 101 3.87 -25.45 -11.92
C THR A 101 3.42 -25.13 -13.34
N ALA A 102 2.10 -25.06 -13.51
CA ALA A 102 1.45 -24.57 -14.72
C ALA A 102 1.76 -23.09 -14.95
N SER A 103 1.40 -22.50 -16.10
CA SER A 103 1.44 -21.02 -16.15
C SER A 103 0.43 -20.47 -15.14
N THR A 104 0.87 -19.62 -14.22
CA THR A 104 0.04 -19.07 -13.14
C THR A 104 -0.15 -17.58 -13.34
N LEU A 105 -1.40 -17.13 -13.24
CA LEU A 105 -1.77 -15.72 -13.27
C LEU A 105 -2.36 -15.35 -11.90
N LEU A 106 -1.71 -14.41 -11.22
CA LEU A 106 -2.22 -13.79 -10.01
C LEU A 106 -2.68 -12.37 -10.28
N ARG A 107 -3.79 -11.96 -9.67
CA ARG A 107 -4.25 -10.58 -9.65
C ARG A 107 -4.68 -10.17 -8.25
N PHE A 108 -4.19 -9.03 -7.79
CA PHE A 108 -4.59 -8.42 -6.53
C PHE A 108 -5.15 -7.04 -6.79
N THR A 109 -6.41 -6.83 -6.43
CA THR A 109 -7.12 -5.56 -6.59
C THR A 109 -7.13 -4.82 -5.26
N PHE A 110 -6.56 -3.63 -5.24
CA PHE A 110 -6.49 -2.75 -4.09
C PHE A 110 -7.57 -1.67 -4.14
N ALA A 111 -7.81 -0.99 -3.02
CA ALA A 111 -8.56 0.26 -3.04
C ALA A 111 -7.86 1.30 -3.95
N PRO A 112 -8.60 2.11 -4.74
CA PRO A 112 -8.00 3.12 -5.61
C PRO A 112 -7.07 4.08 -4.84
N GLY A 113 -5.86 4.30 -5.36
CA GLY A 113 -4.88 5.23 -4.79
C GLY A 113 -4.10 4.70 -3.58
N LEU A 114 -4.45 3.53 -3.04
CA LEU A 114 -3.73 2.92 -1.91
C LEU A 114 -2.33 2.45 -2.30
N VAL A 115 -2.24 1.77 -3.45
CA VAL A 115 -0.99 1.36 -4.10
C VAL A 115 -0.88 2.14 -5.41
N THR A 116 0.30 2.68 -5.68
CA THR A 116 0.62 3.51 -6.85
C THR A 116 1.60 2.82 -7.80
N GLY A 117 2.26 1.75 -7.35
CA GLY A 117 3.18 0.99 -8.17
C GLY A 117 3.71 -0.24 -7.45
N VAL A 118 4.52 -1.01 -8.17
CA VAL A 118 5.16 -2.22 -7.66
C VAL A 118 6.62 -2.26 -8.09
N LEU A 119 7.49 -2.72 -7.20
CA LEU A 119 8.89 -3.00 -7.49
C LEU A 119 9.19 -4.43 -7.06
N GLU A 120 9.80 -5.23 -7.93
CA GLU A 120 10.32 -6.54 -7.56
C GLU A 120 11.54 -6.40 -6.64
N LEU A 121 11.53 -7.13 -5.53
CA LEU A 121 12.61 -7.17 -4.55
C LEU A 121 13.45 -8.44 -4.69
N SER A 122 12.80 -9.57 -4.96
CA SER A 122 13.47 -10.86 -5.18
C SER A 122 12.60 -11.77 -6.05
N ASP A 123 13.25 -12.65 -6.80
CA ASP A 123 12.62 -13.73 -7.53
C ASP A 123 13.60 -14.92 -7.59
N ASN A 124 13.18 -16.09 -7.11
CA ASN A 124 13.94 -17.34 -7.28
C ASN A 124 13.24 -18.37 -8.19
N PHE A 125 12.14 -18.00 -8.84
CA PHE A 125 11.53 -18.78 -9.91
C PHE A 125 12.56 -18.98 -11.04
N LEU A 126 12.45 -20.10 -11.76
CA LEU A 126 13.43 -20.46 -12.80
C LEU A 126 13.59 -19.33 -13.83
N ASN A 127 14.83 -18.84 -13.97
CA ASN A 127 15.22 -17.74 -14.86
C ASN A 127 14.53 -16.39 -14.58
N GLY A 128 14.09 -16.13 -13.35
CA GLY A 128 13.29 -14.93 -13.05
C GLY A 128 11.89 -15.06 -13.65
N GLY A 129 11.27 -16.24 -13.46
CA GLY A 129 10.04 -16.64 -14.14
C GLY A 129 8.79 -15.90 -13.65
N ALA A 130 8.89 -15.07 -12.61
CA ALA A 130 7.82 -14.23 -12.14
C ALA A 130 7.96 -12.82 -12.71
N THR A 131 6.87 -12.27 -13.24
CA THR A 131 6.85 -10.90 -13.79
C THR A 131 5.64 -10.15 -13.26
N ALA A 132 5.87 -8.98 -12.67
CA ALA A 132 4.84 -8.13 -12.11
C ALA A 132 4.55 -6.90 -12.97
N SER A 133 3.28 -6.49 -12.99
CA SER A 133 2.83 -5.22 -13.56
C SER A 133 1.73 -4.63 -12.70
N PHE A 134 1.65 -3.30 -12.65
CA PHE A 134 0.62 -2.60 -11.89
C PHE A 134 -0.09 -1.59 -12.80
N ALA A 135 -1.41 -1.67 -12.88
CA ALA A 135 -2.23 -0.77 -13.69
C ALA A 135 -3.54 -0.42 -12.98
N GLY A 136 -3.83 0.88 -12.87
CA GLY A 136 -4.97 1.38 -12.11
C GLY A 136 -4.83 1.05 -10.63
N ASN A 137 -5.52 0.02 -10.18
CA ASN A 137 -5.50 -0.50 -8.82
C ASN A 137 -5.27 -2.02 -8.76
N VAL A 138 -4.79 -2.61 -9.85
CA VAL A 138 -4.59 -4.06 -9.99
C VAL A 138 -3.12 -4.36 -10.17
N LEU A 139 -2.55 -5.12 -9.23
CA LEU A 139 -1.29 -5.81 -9.40
C LEU A 139 -1.56 -7.12 -10.14
N THR A 140 -0.82 -7.36 -11.21
CA THR A 140 -0.84 -8.63 -11.96
C THR A 140 0.54 -9.25 -11.90
N ILE A 141 0.63 -10.50 -11.47
CA ILE A 141 1.86 -11.30 -11.48
C ILE A 141 1.63 -12.50 -12.39
N ASN A 142 2.53 -12.67 -13.37
CA ASN A 142 2.55 -13.84 -14.24
C ASN A 142 3.74 -14.71 -13.89
N ILE A 143 3.50 -16.00 -13.72
CA ILE A 143 4.53 -16.99 -13.47
C ILE A 143 4.54 -17.94 -14.65
N ALA A 144 5.71 -18.05 -15.29
CA ALA A 144 5.91 -18.97 -16.40
C ALA A 144 5.83 -20.42 -15.92
N THR A 145 5.44 -21.33 -16.82
CA THR A 145 5.50 -22.77 -16.56
C THR A 145 6.94 -23.20 -16.25
N PHE A 146 7.11 -24.03 -15.23
CA PHE A 146 8.43 -24.59 -14.89
C PHE A 146 8.35 -26.01 -14.35
N ASN A 147 9.47 -26.73 -14.41
CA ASN A 147 9.72 -28.08 -13.89
C ASN A 147 11.24 -28.13 -13.63
N PRO A 148 11.71 -28.24 -12.35
CA PRO A 148 11.32 -29.28 -11.40
C PRO A 148 10.47 -28.83 -10.21
N ALA A 149 10.03 -29.82 -9.44
CA ALA A 149 9.52 -29.67 -8.07
C ALA A 149 10.50 -28.83 -7.21
N GLY A 150 9.96 -28.05 -6.29
CA GLY A 150 10.76 -27.14 -5.47
C GLY A 150 9.92 -26.14 -4.69
N SER A 151 10.60 -25.25 -3.99
CA SER A 151 10.00 -24.11 -3.30
C SER A 151 10.51 -22.83 -3.96
N TYR A 152 9.58 -22.08 -4.52
CA TYR A 152 9.81 -20.86 -5.28
C TYR A 152 9.06 -19.70 -4.64
N SER A 153 9.59 -18.51 -4.77
CA SER A 153 9.07 -17.31 -4.15
C SER A 153 9.54 -16.07 -4.90
N ALA A 154 8.63 -15.11 -4.99
CA ALA A 154 8.91 -13.76 -5.46
C ALA A 154 8.36 -12.78 -4.42
N SER A 155 9.11 -11.70 -4.18
CA SER A 155 8.71 -10.64 -3.26
C SER A 155 8.69 -9.29 -3.95
N TYR A 156 7.72 -8.48 -3.59
CA TYR A 156 7.41 -7.21 -4.24
C TYR A 156 7.17 -6.13 -3.20
N SER A 157 7.79 -4.97 -3.39
CA SER A 157 7.44 -3.74 -2.68
C SER A 157 6.26 -3.07 -3.36
N LEU A 158 5.22 -2.80 -2.59
CA LEU A 158 4.03 -2.05 -2.98
C LEU A 158 4.27 -0.59 -2.66
N LEU A 159 4.41 0.23 -3.69
CA LEU A 159 4.58 1.66 -3.53
C LEU A 159 3.23 2.26 -3.16
N SER A 160 3.16 3.06 -2.09
CA SER A 160 1.92 3.72 -1.66
C SER A 160 1.96 5.20 -1.96
N ALA A 161 0.77 5.81 -2.10
CA ALA A 161 0.68 7.25 -2.12
C ALA A 161 1.10 7.82 -0.75
N PRO A 162 1.81 8.95 -0.71
CA PRO A 162 2.01 9.67 0.53
C PRO A 162 0.63 10.02 1.11
N ALA A 163 0.40 9.70 2.38
CA ALA A 163 -0.81 10.09 3.08
C ALA A 163 -0.90 11.61 3.08
N ALA A 164 -2.11 12.11 2.85
CA ALA A 164 -2.40 13.53 3.00
C ALA A 164 -2.09 13.93 4.45
N VAL A 165 -1.03 14.73 4.63
CA VAL A 165 -0.69 15.27 5.95
C VAL A 165 -1.79 16.25 6.33
N PRO A 166 -2.52 16.04 7.44
CA PRO A 166 -3.46 17.04 7.94
C PRO A 166 -2.68 18.33 8.16
N GLU A 167 -3.05 19.41 7.46
CA GLU A 167 -2.37 20.69 7.66
C GLU A 167 -2.41 21.02 9.15
N PRO A 168 -1.25 21.22 9.80
CA PRO A 168 -1.26 21.46 11.23
C PRO A 168 -2.04 22.75 11.48
N SER A 169 -2.82 22.75 12.56
CA SER A 169 -3.62 23.89 13.03
C SER A 169 -2.80 25.19 13.22
N THR A 170 -1.49 25.15 13.01
CA THR A 170 -0.59 26.28 12.78
C THR A 170 -1.09 27.29 11.75
N LEU A 171 -1.81 26.88 10.69
CA LEU A 171 -2.44 27.85 9.77
C LEU A 171 -3.59 28.61 10.45
N ALA A 172 -4.39 27.94 11.28
CA ALA A 172 -5.40 28.59 12.10
C ALA A 172 -4.77 29.50 13.17
N LEU A 173 -3.62 29.10 13.74
CA LEU A 173 -2.87 29.90 14.72
C LEU A 173 -2.22 31.13 14.08
N LEU A 174 -1.63 31.00 12.87
CA LEU A 174 -1.11 32.12 12.08
C LEU A 174 -2.23 33.09 11.69
N GLY A 175 -3.40 32.56 11.31
CA GLY A 175 -4.61 33.37 11.07
C GLY A 175 -5.04 34.13 12.34
N ALA A 176 -5.12 33.45 13.48
CA ALA A 176 -5.52 34.06 14.75
C ALA A 176 -4.54 35.14 15.23
N VAL A 177 -3.23 34.89 15.12
CA VAL A 177 -2.18 35.87 15.45
C VAL A 177 -2.21 37.07 14.50
N GLY A 178 -2.42 36.84 13.20
CA GLY A 178 -2.58 37.91 12.21
C GLY A 178 -3.76 38.84 12.52
N VAL A 179 -4.92 38.26 12.88
CA VAL A 179 -6.11 39.03 13.26
C VAL A 179 -5.89 39.80 14.58
N ALA A 180 -5.27 39.16 15.58
CA ALA A 180 -4.95 39.81 16.85
C ALA A 180 -3.97 40.99 16.67
N ALA A 181 -2.93 40.82 15.85
CA ALA A 181 -1.97 41.89 15.54
C ALA A 181 -2.64 43.07 14.81
N ALA A 182 -3.53 42.80 13.85
CA ALA A 182 -4.29 43.83 13.14
C ALA A 182 -5.23 44.61 14.07
N ALA A 183 -5.88 43.93 15.02
CA ALA A 183 -6.75 44.56 16.02
C ALA A 183 -5.97 45.51 16.96
N VAL A 184 -4.79 45.08 17.43
CA VAL A 184 -3.91 45.91 18.28
C VAL A 184 -3.38 47.13 17.50
N ALA A 185 -3.00 46.96 16.24
CA ALA A 185 -2.54 48.06 15.39
C ALA A 185 -3.62 49.12 15.14
N ARG A 186 -4.89 48.73 14.96
CA ARG A 186 -6.02 49.67 14.82
C ARG A 186 -6.27 50.48 16.09
N ARG A 187 -6.25 49.84 17.27
CA ARG A 187 -6.46 50.54 18.55
C ARG A 187 -5.41 51.62 18.82
N ARG A 188 -4.15 51.38 18.45
CA ARG A 188 -3.06 52.36 18.63
C ARG A 188 -3.16 53.58 17.72
N ARG A 189 -3.86 53.50 16.58
CA ARG A 189 -4.06 54.65 15.67
C ARG A 189 -5.21 55.55 16.11
N ALA A 190 -6.22 55.01 16.80
CA ALA A 190 -7.38 55.78 17.27
C ALA A 190 -7.09 56.61 18.55
N GLY A 191 -6.01 56.31 19.28
CA GLY A 191 -5.69 56.94 20.57
C GLY A 191 -4.72 58.11 20.53
N LYS A 192 -4.39 58.69 19.37
CA LYS A 192 -3.60 59.94 19.31
C LYS A 192 -4.56 61.13 19.25
N PRO A 193 -4.77 61.88 20.35
CA PRO A 193 -5.42 63.18 20.28
C PRO A 193 -4.49 64.15 19.55
N GLY A 194 -5.06 64.88 18.59
CA GLY A 194 -4.41 66.05 17.97
C GLY A 194 -4.46 67.26 18.89
#